data_AF-A0A8H9W4L3-F1
#
_entry.id   AF-A0A8H9W4L3-F1
#
_cell.length_a   1.000
_cell.length_b   1.000
_cell.length_c   1.000
_cell.angle_alpha   90.00
_cell.angle_beta   90.00
_cell.angle_gamma   90.00
#
_symmetry.space_group_name_H-M   'P 1'
#
loop_
_entity.id
_entity.type
_entity.pdbx_description
1 polymer ?
#
loop_
_entity_poly.entity_id
_entity_poly.type
_entity_poly.pdbx_seq_one_letter_code
_entity_poly.pdbx_strand_id
1 'polypeptide(L)'
;MPINTIDNLTLIVSLVSAFIAIAMFVIASIQTRIQKRNLNLALFNSRYKVYIDSQKLYQEYTNGYISDITFSHFIASFHASELLFPSKSGIYKFLDKVHECAVSFNGTKRAMQSTDEPTALEMIYEYNREASSNLNCFLKELTKLMKPYIKIH
;
A
#
# COMPACT_ATOMS: atom_id res chain seq x y z
N MET A 1 67.31 19.38 20.24
CA MET A 1 66.74 18.29 19.42
C MET A 1 65.23 18.17 19.69
N PRO A 2 64.35 18.84 18.92
CA PRO A 2 62.89 18.70 19.06
C PRO A 2 62.19 18.07 17.83
N ILE A 3 62.94 17.72 16.79
CA ILE A 3 62.40 17.27 15.49
C ILE A 3 61.67 15.91 15.63
N ASN A 4 62.26 14.96 16.35
CA ASN A 4 61.70 13.60 16.49
C ASN A 4 60.35 13.53 17.24
N THR A 5 60.04 14.47 18.13
CA THR A 5 58.78 14.46 18.89
C THR A 5 57.59 14.97 18.08
N ILE A 6 57.81 15.94 17.19
CA ILE A 6 56.76 16.52 16.34
C ILE A 6 56.38 15.53 15.22
N ASP A 7 57.37 14.84 14.65
CA ASP A 7 57.14 13.82 13.61
C ASP A 7 56.37 12.61 14.16
N ASN A 8 56.71 12.15 15.38
CA ASN A 8 55.99 11.08 16.07
C ASN A 8 54.54 11.47 16.40
N LEU A 9 54.29 12.70 16.85
CA LEU A 9 52.95 13.20 17.12
C LEU A 9 52.09 13.25 15.85
N THR A 10 52.66 13.73 14.74
CA THR A 10 51.99 13.82 13.44
C THR A 10 51.63 12.43 12.92
N LEU A 11 52.52 11.44 13.08
CA LEU A 11 52.28 10.06 12.70
C LEU A 11 51.17 9.41 13.54
N ILE A 12 51.15 9.64 14.86
CA ILE A 12 50.08 9.16 15.75
C ILE A 12 48.73 9.76 15.37
N VAL A 13 48.67 11.09 15.18
CA VAL A 13 47.42 11.78 14.77
C VAL A 13 46.93 11.26 13.42
N SER A 14 47.83 11.05 12.46
CA SER A 14 47.50 10.50 11.15
C SER A 14 46.93 9.09 11.25
N LEU A 15 47.56 8.21 12.04
CA LEU A 15 47.06 6.85 12.28
C LEU A 15 45.67 6.86 12.94
N VAL A 16 45.49 7.65 13.99
CA VAL A 16 44.20 7.78 14.68
C VAL A 16 43.12 8.30 13.73
N SER A 17 43.43 9.33 12.92
CA SER A 17 42.51 9.86 11.93
C SER A 17 42.12 8.82 10.86
N ALA A 18 43.07 7.99 10.42
CA ALA A 18 42.81 6.90 9.50
C ALA A 18 41.89 5.84 10.12
N PHE A 19 42.11 5.47 11.40
CA PHE A 19 41.23 4.55 12.11
C PHE A 19 39.81 5.12 12.28
N ILE A 20 39.68 6.39 12.62
CA ILE A 20 38.37 7.07 12.72
C ILE A 20 37.68 7.07 11.36
N ALA A 21 38.39 7.36 10.26
CA ALA A 21 37.83 7.34 8.91
C ALA A 21 37.33 5.94 8.52
N ILE A 22 38.09 4.88 8.81
CA ILE A 22 37.68 3.49 8.56
C ILE A 22 36.44 3.14 9.39
N ALA A 23 36.41 3.51 10.68
CA ALA A 23 35.27 3.27 11.54
C ALA A 23 34.00 4.00 11.01
N MET A 24 34.13 5.26 10.60
CA MET A 24 33.04 6.02 9.99
C MET A 24 32.52 5.36 8.71
N PHE A 25 33.42 4.87 7.85
CA PHE A 25 33.06 4.16 6.62
C PHE A 25 32.26 2.87 6.91
N VAL A 26 32.67 2.11 7.93
CA VAL A 26 31.95 0.90 8.36
C VAL A 26 30.56 1.25 8.88
N ILE A 27 30.45 2.27 9.74
CA ILE A 27 29.16 2.74 10.28
C ILE A 27 28.23 3.19 9.15
N ALA A 28 28.72 4.02 8.22
CA ALA A 28 27.94 4.49 7.07
C ALA A 28 27.47 3.34 6.17
N SER A 29 28.33 2.34 5.95
CA SER A 29 27.99 1.14 5.18
C SER A 29 26.87 0.34 5.86
N ILE A 30 26.91 0.20 7.18
CA ILE A 30 25.86 -0.47 7.96
C ILE A 30 24.55 0.34 7.91
N GLN A 31 24.61 1.66 8.13
CA GLN A 31 23.45 2.54 8.08
C GLN A 31 22.76 2.49 6.72
N THR A 32 23.52 2.49 5.63
CA THR A 32 22.98 2.39 4.26
C THR A 32 22.22 1.07 4.06
N ARG A 33 22.76 -0.04 4.57
CA ARG A 33 22.08 -1.35 4.51
C ARG A 33 20.78 -1.35 5.32
N ILE A 34 20.78 -0.73 6.50
CA ILE A 34 19.57 -0.59 7.33
C ILE A 34 18.53 0.26 6.64
N GLN A 35 18.90 1.42 6.09
CA GLN A 35 17.98 2.31 5.39
C GLN A 35 17.35 1.63 4.17
N LYS A 36 18.14 0.87 3.39
CA LYS A 36 17.62 0.08 2.27
C LYS A 36 16.59 -0.95 2.73
N ARG A 37 16.84 -1.64 3.85
CA ARG A 37 15.88 -2.59 4.44
C ARG A 37 14.61 -1.89 4.92
N ASN A 38 14.73 -0.75 5.58
CA ASN A 38 13.60 0.04 6.04
C ASN A 38 12.75 0.56 4.89
N LEU A 39 13.37 1.02 3.80
CA LEU A 39 12.67 1.44 2.58
C LEU A 39 11.89 0.28 1.97
N ASN A 40 12.49 -0.90 1.86
CA ASN A 40 11.81 -2.10 1.36
C ASN A 40 10.62 -2.50 2.25
N LEU A 41 10.79 -2.41 3.58
CA LEU A 41 9.72 -2.69 4.53
C LEU A 41 8.58 -1.66 4.42
N ALA A 42 8.91 -0.37 4.28
CA ALA A 42 7.93 0.69 4.08
C ALA A 42 7.15 0.50 2.76
N LEU A 43 7.83 0.12 1.69
CA LEU A 43 7.21 -0.21 0.41
C LEU A 43 6.30 -1.43 0.53
N PHE A 44 6.75 -2.48 1.22
CA PHE A 44 5.95 -3.67 1.50
C PHE A 44 4.68 -3.32 2.28
N ASN A 45 4.81 -2.58 3.39
CA ASN A 45 3.67 -2.16 4.21
C ASN A 45 2.67 -1.33 3.42
N SER A 46 3.16 -0.43 2.56
CA SER A 46 2.30 0.39 1.69
C SER A 46 1.53 -0.47 0.68
N ARG A 47 2.20 -1.44 0.05
CA ARG A 47 1.56 -2.40 -0.88
C ARG A 47 0.56 -3.31 -0.17
N TYR A 48 0.89 -3.77 1.03
CA TYR A 48 0.01 -4.60 1.83
C TYR A 48 -1.23 -3.83 2.32
N LYS A 49 -1.08 -2.54 2.64
CA LYS A 49 -2.22 -1.67 2.98
C LYS A 49 -3.26 -1.60 1.86
N VAL A 50 -2.82 -1.50 0.60
CA VAL A 50 -3.73 -1.53 -0.56
C VAL A 50 -4.54 -2.83 -0.59
N TYR A 51 -3.91 -3.96 -0.27
CA TYR A 51 -4.59 -5.26 -0.20
C TYR A 51 -5.65 -5.28 0.91
N ILE A 52 -5.28 -4.85 2.12
CA ILE A 52 -6.17 -4.86 3.29
C ILE A 52 -7.38 -3.94 3.09
N ASP A 53 -7.17 -2.71 2.61
CA ASP A 53 -8.27 -1.77 2.39
C ASP A 53 -9.23 -2.28 1.31
N SER A 54 -8.69 -2.86 0.24
CA SER A 54 -9.47 -3.50 -0.82
C SER A 54 -10.28 -4.70 -0.31
N GLN A 55 -9.67 -5.53 0.54
CA GLN A 55 -10.37 -6.65 1.19
C GLN A 55 -11.47 -6.17 2.13
N LYS A 56 -11.21 -5.10 2.92
CA LYS A 56 -12.19 -4.53 3.84
C LYS A 56 -13.39 -3.96 3.09
N LEU A 57 -13.15 -3.24 1.98
CA LEU A 57 -14.21 -2.77 1.08
C LEU A 57 -15.09 -3.93 0.63
N TYR A 58 -14.49 -5.04 0.19
CA TYR A 58 -15.23 -6.21 -0.23
C TYR A 58 -16.04 -6.86 0.91
N GLN A 59 -15.48 -6.96 2.11
CA GLN A 59 -16.21 -7.50 3.26
C GLN A 59 -17.45 -6.66 3.59
N GLU A 60 -17.28 -5.34 3.64
CA GLU A 60 -18.38 -4.40 3.89
C GLU A 60 -19.42 -4.43 2.77
N TYR A 61 -18.96 -4.50 1.52
CA TYR A 61 -19.82 -4.73 0.37
C TYR A 61 -20.66 -6.01 0.52
N THR A 62 -20.05 -7.14 0.86
CA THR A 62 -20.79 -8.41 1.06
C THR A 62 -21.75 -8.38 2.24
N ASN A 63 -21.51 -7.50 3.22
CA ASN A 63 -22.43 -7.25 4.33
C ASN A 63 -23.55 -6.26 3.95
N GLY A 64 -23.63 -5.84 2.69
CA GLY A 64 -24.67 -4.94 2.17
C GLY A 64 -24.48 -3.47 2.57
N TYR A 65 -23.32 -3.07 3.09
CA TYR A 65 -23.04 -1.69 3.47
C TYR A 65 -21.55 -1.37 3.43
N ILE A 66 -21.18 -0.37 2.62
CA ILE A 66 -19.85 0.23 2.66
C ILE A 66 -19.92 1.50 3.49
N SER A 67 -19.13 1.56 4.56
CA SER A 67 -18.98 2.78 5.37
C SER A 67 -18.16 3.84 4.64
N ASP A 68 -18.46 5.11 4.90
CA ASP A 68 -17.71 6.24 4.34
C ASP A 68 -16.21 6.16 4.69
N ILE A 69 -15.87 5.67 5.89
CA ILE A 69 -14.48 5.49 6.34
C ILE A 69 -13.76 4.46 5.47
N THR A 70 -14.37 3.29 5.25
CA THR A 70 -13.77 2.23 4.44
C THR A 70 -13.68 2.63 2.98
N PHE A 71 -14.70 3.32 2.45
CA PHE A 71 -14.66 3.83 1.09
C PHE A 71 -13.57 4.89 0.89
N SER A 72 -13.41 5.82 1.83
CA SER A 72 -12.34 6.83 1.82
C SER A 72 -10.94 6.19 1.88
N HIS A 73 -10.73 5.23 2.78
CA HIS A 73 -9.46 4.49 2.85
C HIS A 73 -9.16 3.73 1.57
N PHE A 74 -10.19 3.11 0.97
CA PHE A 74 -10.05 2.43 -0.31
C PHE A 74 -9.65 3.41 -1.42
N ILE A 75 -10.30 4.57 -1.56
CA ILE A 75 -9.94 5.59 -2.56
C ILE A 75 -8.47 6.00 -2.41
N ALA A 76 -8.02 6.27 -1.19
CA ALA A 76 -6.63 6.65 -0.94
C ALA A 76 -5.65 5.53 -1.39
N SER A 77 -5.97 4.28 -1.05
CA SER A 77 -5.18 3.11 -1.44
C SER A 77 -5.24 2.80 -2.94
N PHE A 78 -6.38 3.04 -3.58
CA PHE A 78 -6.58 2.94 -5.02
C PHE A 78 -5.64 3.90 -5.77
N HIS A 79 -5.66 5.20 -5.42
CA HIS A 79 -4.76 6.16 -6.05
C HIS A 79 -3.28 5.86 -5.75
N ALA A 80 -2.96 5.48 -4.51
CA ALA A 80 -1.59 5.09 -4.16
C ALA A 80 -1.11 3.87 -4.97
N SER A 81 -2.01 2.99 -5.41
CA SER A 81 -1.66 1.80 -6.19
C SER A 81 -1.01 2.13 -7.54
N GLU A 82 -1.31 3.30 -8.12
CA GLU A 82 -0.68 3.76 -9.37
C GLU A 82 0.84 3.94 -9.21
N LEU A 83 1.28 4.42 -8.05
CA LEU A 83 2.69 4.69 -7.73
C LEU A 83 3.39 3.47 -7.13
N LEU A 84 2.66 2.67 -6.35
CA LEU A 84 3.23 1.55 -5.60
C LEU A 84 3.49 0.32 -6.45
N PHE A 85 2.78 0.17 -7.57
CA PHE A 85 2.85 -1.00 -8.44
C PHE A 85 3.25 -0.62 -9.88
N PRO A 86 4.01 -1.47 -10.58
CA PRO A 86 4.29 -1.25 -12.00
C PRO A 86 2.99 -1.23 -12.81
N SER A 87 2.87 -0.38 -13.83
CA SER A 87 1.66 -0.28 -14.67
C SER A 87 1.28 -1.62 -15.35
N LYS A 88 2.29 -2.45 -15.65
CA LYS A 88 2.10 -3.81 -16.21
C LYS A 88 1.44 -4.80 -15.23
N SER A 89 1.40 -4.48 -13.93
CA SER A 89 0.76 -5.33 -12.92
C SER A 89 -0.76 -5.44 -13.09
N GLY A 90 -1.40 -4.46 -13.73
CA GLY A 90 -2.84 -4.40 -13.88
C GLY A 90 -3.60 -4.09 -12.58
N ILE A 91 -2.92 -3.91 -11.44
CA ILE A 91 -3.54 -3.68 -10.13
C ILE A 91 -4.38 -2.40 -10.14
N TYR A 92 -3.81 -1.28 -10.58
CA TYR A 92 -4.53 -0.01 -10.64
C TYR A 92 -5.82 -0.12 -11.47
N LYS A 93 -5.73 -0.65 -12.69
CA LYS A 93 -6.89 -0.85 -13.58
C LYS A 93 -7.94 -1.79 -12.99
N PHE A 94 -7.51 -2.78 -12.21
CA PHE A 94 -8.44 -3.68 -11.53
C PHE A 94 -9.16 -2.95 -10.38
N LEU A 95 -8.44 -2.17 -9.58
CA LEU A 95 -9.02 -1.39 -8.49
C LEU A 95 -9.92 -0.24 -9.00
N ASP A 96 -9.63 0.30 -10.18
CA ASP A 96 -10.45 1.32 -10.84
C ASP A 96 -11.86 0.79 -11.16
N LYS A 97 -11.96 -0.41 -11.73
CA LYS A 97 -13.25 -1.09 -11.94
C LYS A 97 -14.00 -1.34 -10.63
N VAL A 98 -13.27 -1.62 -9.56
CA VAL A 98 -13.84 -1.88 -8.24
C VAL A 98 -14.36 -0.58 -7.63
N HIS A 99 -13.64 0.53 -7.84
CA HIS A 99 -14.10 1.86 -7.47
C HIS A 99 -15.41 2.23 -8.18
N GLU A 100 -15.50 2.01 -9.50
CA GLU A 100 -16.75 2.24 -10.25
C GLU A 100 -17.93 1.43 -9.67
N CYS A 101 -17.71 0.15 -9.37
CA CYS A 101 -18.73 -0.70 -8.73
C CYS A 101 -19.13 -0.17 -7.35
N ALA A 102 -18.16 0.23 -6.53
CA ALA A 102 -18.42 0.72 -5.17
C ALA A 102 -19.13 2.09 -5.15
N VAL A 103 -18.81 2.99 -6.08
CA VAL A 103 -19.53 4.26 -6.27
C VAL A 103 -20.98 3.99 -6.63
N SER A 104 -21.22 3.09 -7.60
CA SER A 104 -22.58 2.73 -8.01
C SER A 104 -23.38 2.16 -6.83
N PHE A 105 -22.81 1.21 -6.10
CA PHE A 105 -23.44 0.59 -4.93
C PHE A 105 -23.82 1.60 -3.83
N ASN A 106 -22.94 2.54 -3.51
CA ASN A 106 -23.24 3.57 -2.51
C ASN A 106 -24.30 4.56 -3.00
N GLY A 107 -24.30 4.88 -4.31
CA GLY A 107 -25.31 5.71 -4.94
C GLY A 107 -26.71 5.08 -4.87
N THR A 108 -26.83 3.81 -5.26
CA THR A 108 -28.10 3.07 -5.23
C THR A 108 -28.62 2.88 -3.81
N LYS A 109 -27.74 2.60 -2.84
CA LYS A 109 -28.13 2.46 -1.44
C LYS A 109 -28.69 3.76 -0.86
N ARG A 110 -28.09 4.92 -1.16
CA ARG A 110 -28.65 6.22 -0.74
C ARG A 110 -30.03 6.45 -1.35
N ALA A 111 -30.24 6.05 -2.60
CA ALA A 111 -31.56 6.13 -3.25
C ALA A 111 -32.61 5.20 -2.61
N MET A 112 -32.23 4.00 -2.12
CA MET A 112 -33.15 3.14 -1.35
C MET A 112 -33.57 3.78 -0.03
N GLN A 113 -32.65 4.46 0.65
CA GLN A 113 -32.94 5.12 1.93
C GLN A 113 -33.85 6.34 1.79
N SER A 114 -33.93 6.92 0.60
CA SER A 114 -34.75 8.09 0.31
C SER A 114 -36.08 7.78 -0.38
N THR A 115 -36.38 6.51 -0.65
CA THR A 115 -37.52 6.09 -1.47
C THR A 115 -38.33 5.01 -0.77
N ASP A 116 -39.61 5.30 -0.47
CA ASP A 116 -40.56 4.32 0.10
C ASP A 116 -41.38 3.59 -0.98
N GLU A 117 -41.13 3.88 -2.26
CA GLU A 117 -41.86 3.29 -3.38
C GLU A 117 -41.46 1.82 -3.61
N PRO A 118 -42.38 0.85 -3.48
CA PRO A 118 -42.05 -0.58 -3.53
C PRO A 118 -41.39 -1.02 -4.85
N THR A 119 -41.85 -0.46 -5.97
CA THR A 119 -41.34 -0.79 -7.31
C THR A 119 -39.90 -0.27 -7.50
N ALA A 120 -39.58 0.89 -6.93
CA ALA A 120 -38.22 1.43 -6.95
C ALA A 120 -37.28 0.59 -6.07
N LEU A 121 -37.75 0.17 -4.89
CA LEU A 121 -37.02 -0.73 -4.00
C LEU A 121 -36.68 -2.07 -4.67
N GLU A 122 -37.63 -2.66 -5.40
CA GLU A 122 -37.45 -3.94 -6.10
C GLU A 122 -36.40 -3.83 -7.23
N MET A 123 -36.46 -2.75 -8.03
CA MET A 123 -35.45 -2.47 -9.06
C MET A 123 -34.05 -2.28 -8.47
N ILE A 124 -33.92 -1.60 -7.33
CA ILE A 124 -32.62 -1.41 -6.69
C ILE A 124 -32.10 -2.72 -6.08
N TYR A 125 -32.99 -3.58 -5.59
CA TYR A 125 -32.61 -4.89 -5.05
C TYR A 125 -32.06 -5.82 -6.15
N GLU A 126 -32.72 -5.87 -7.31
CA GLU A 126 -32.26 -6.58 -8.51
C GLU A 126 -30.88 -6.07 -8.96
N TYR A 127 -30.71 -4.75 -9.04
CA TYR A 127 -29.44 -4.12 -9.42
C TYR A 127 -28.30 -4.45 -8.43
N ASN A 128 -28.57 -4.40 -7.13
CA ASN A 128 -27.58 -4.75 -6.10
C ASN A 128 -27.19 -6.24 -6.15
N ARG A 129 -28.15 -7.11 -6.47
CA ARG A 129 -27.91 -8.55 -6.64
C ARG A 129 -27.05 -8.83 -7.87
N GLU A 130 -27.28 -8.14 -8.97
CA GLU A 130 -26.46 -8.24 -10.19
C GLU A 130 -25.03 -7.69 -9.95
N ALA A 131 -24.91 -6.53 -9.29
CA ALA A 131 -23.63 -5.99 -8.87
C ALA A 131 -22.87 -6.96 -7.94
N SER A 132 -23.59 -7.68 -7.07
CA SER A 132 -23.00 -8.65 -6.12
C SER A 132 -22.42 -9.86 -6.82
N SER A 133 -23.06 -10.31 -7.90
CA SER A 133 -22.55 -11.35 -8.78
C SER A 133 -21.18 -10.98 -9.38
N ASN A 134 -21.00 -9.71 -9.77
CA ASN A 134 -19.77 -9.23 -10.40
C ASN A 134 -18.54 -9.23 -9.45
N LEU A 135 -18.75 -9.21 -8.14
CA LEU A 135 -17.67 -9.23 -7.15
C LEU A 135 -17.29 -10.65 -6.67
N ASN A 136 -17.98 -11.71 -7.09
CA ASN A 136 -17.71 -13.09 -6.66
C ASN A 136 -16.27 -13.59 -6.91
N CYS A 137 -15.53 -12.97 -7.84
CA CYS A 137 -14.11 -13.29 -8.10
C CYS A 137 -13.13 -12.23 -7.60
N PHE A 138 -13.61 -11.17 -6.95
CA PHE A 138 -12.79 -10.02 -6.57
C PHE A 138 -11.58 -10.41 -5.71
N LEU A 139 -11.82 -11.09 -4.58
CA LEU A 139 -10.72 -11.46 -3.67
C LEU A 139 -9.73 -12.42 -4.35
N LYS A 140 -10.20 -13.28 -5.24
CA LYS A 140 -9.35 -14.22 -5.98
C LYS A 140 -8.43 -13.49 -6.95
N GLU A 141 -8.96 -12.57 -7.75
CA GLU A 141 -8.16 -11.77 -8.68
C GLU A 141 -7.27 -10.77 -7.94
N LEU A 142 -7.76 -10.12 -6.88
CA LEU A 142 -6.95 -9.25 -6.01
C LEU A 142 -5.74 -10.01 -5.46
N THR A 143 -5.98 -11.18 -4.86
CA THR A 143 -4.92 -12.02 -4.31
C THR A 143 -3.91 -12.42 -5.39
N LYS A 144 -4.39 -12.86 -6.57
CA LYS A 144 -3.54 -13.25 -7.69
C LYS A 144 -2.64 -12.11 -8.17
N LEU A 145 -3.19 -10.90 -8.32
CA LEU A 145 -2.44 -9.73 -8.78
C LEU A 145 -1.44 -9.22 -7.73
N MET A 146 -1.81 -9.26 -6.45
CA MET A 146 -0.98 -8.69 -5.38
C MET A 146 0.07 -9.66 -4.83
N LYS A 147 -0.15 -10.97 -4.92
CA LYS A 147 0.75 -12.02 -4.39
C LYS A 147 2.23 -11.85 -4.75
N PRO A 148 2.62 -11.47 -5.98
CA PRO A 148 4.04 -11.24 -6.32
C PRO A 148 4.69 -10.09 -5.53
N TYR A 149 3.89 -9.17 -5.00
CA TYR A 149 4.36 -7.93 -4.38
C TYR A 149 4.23 -7.92 -2.86
N ILE A 150 3.47 -8.85 -2.28
CA ILE A 150 3.21 -8.99 -0.84
C ILE A 150 3.75 -10.30 -0.24
N LYS A 151 4.50 -11.09 -1.00
CA LYS A 151 5.19 -12.28 -0.48
C LYS A 151 6.56 -11.87 0.05
N ILE A 152 6.82 -12.15 1.33
CA ILE A 152 8.15 -12.01 1.93
C ILE A 152 8.92 -13.31 1.62
N HIS A 153 10.10 -13.19 1.02
CA HIS A 153 11.06 -14.28 0.79
C HIS A 153 12.14 -14.27 1.85
#